data_AF-A0ABD2S681-F1
#
_entry.id   AF-A0ABD2S681-F1
#
_cell.length_a   1.000
_cell.length_b   1.000
_cell.length_c   1.000
_cell.angle_alpha   90.00
_cell.angle_beta   90.00
_cell.angle_gamma   90.00
#
_symmetry.space_group_name_H-M   'P 1'
#
loop_
_entity.id
_entity.type
_entity.pdbx_description
1 polymer ?
#
loop_
_entity_poly.entity_id
_entity_poly.type
_entity_poly.pdbx_seq_one_letter_code
_entity_poly.pdbx_strand_id
1 'polypeptide(L)'
;MYRPVPITTRGGEPTDSGDPVVTLDQVPRWSNAEFRYAYENEDPTNSCFPDPLASASGSECNASGMVSKFPMDHEINSKIYLWRGNPWNLEVDAVVNSTNENLDEAHSSPGLHASAGPGLAEECTTLGGCRTGMAKVTNAYDLPARRVIHTVGPKYAVKYHTAAENALSHCYRSCFELLIENGLKSIAMGCIYTEAKSYPREPAAHVAIRTVRRFSEKQKDKVEAIVFCTTTSQDTEIYKRLLPLYFPRDKHEEEVALLKLPADVGDENGETTIDERKIRIKPLPNAKKSNPRISQASADLSVSNVGLTRSSSYLDVFLDPAFMSLIKDPDQRRREQWEKTAQAQTSWNFFKMFGYGDVAGPPLSAAEEYLLHSRYLAKANTLNFSEIAEMKIVYRGGVDSEGHPVMVVVGAHFLLRCLDLERFIIHVVKEFEPLIQKPYSIVYFHSAATLQMQPDLGLMKRIQQILGRKHQHNLHAIYVLHPTFGLKSAVLGLQLCVNNVVWKKVVYVDRLLQLFRYVPREQLTIPDFVFQHDLEVNGGKGLIVDPRTKYVYQRP
;
A
#
# COMPACT_ATOMS: atom_id res chain seq x y z
N MET A 1 -22.72 -33.03 -59.62
CA MET A 1 -22.38 -33.92 -58.49
C MET A 1 -21.03 -33.49 -57.92
N TYR A 2 -21.03 -32.50 -57.03
CA TYR A 2 -19.83 -32.13 -56.27
C TYR A 2 -19.94 -32.79 -54.89
N ARG A 3 -18.99 -33.67 -54.57
CA ARG A 3 -18.86 -34.28 -53.25
C ARG A 3 -18.41 -33.19 -52.25
N PRO A 4 -19.03 -33.07 -51.07
CA PRO A 4 -18.49 -32.26 -49.99
C PRO A 4 -17.34 -33.01 -49.31
N VAL A 5 -16.22 -32.32 -49.11
CA VAL A 5 -15.10 -32.73 -48.25
C VAL A 5 -15.51 -32.43 -46.79
N PRO A 6 -15.19 -33.29 -45.81
CA PRO A 6 -15.71 -33.13 -44.46
C PRO A 6 -15.08 -31.93 -43.75
N ILE A 7 -15.93 -31.17 -43.07
CA ILE A 7 -15.54 -30.15 -42.10
C ILE A 7 -14.83 -30.88 -40.95
N THR A 8 -13.51 -30.83 -40.94
CA THR A 8 -12.72 -31.22 -39.76
C THR A 8 -12.99 -30.21 -38.66
N THR A 9 -13.77 -30.64 -37.67
CA THR A 9 -13.83 -30.07 -36.33
C THR A 9 -12.42 -30.01 -35.75
N ARG A 10 -11.74 -28.88 -35.90
CA ARG A 10 -10.58 -28.54 -35.06
C ARG A 10 -11.13 -28.02 -33.73
N GLY A 11 -11.53 -28.95 -32.86
CA GLY A 11 -11.62 -28.66 -31.44
C GLY A 11 -10.19 -28.45 -30.93
N GLY A 12 -9.94 -27.31 -30.29
CA GLY A 12 -8.68 -27.09 -29.57
C GLY A 12 -8.49 -28.17 -28.51
N GLU A 13 -7.23 -28.57 -28.29
CA GLU A 13 -6.93 -29.50 -27.22
C GLU A 13 -7.37 -28.90 -25.87
N PRO A 14 -7.98 -29.71 -24.98
CA PRO A 14 -8.34 -29.26 -23.66
C PRO A 14 -7.06 -28.92 -22.87
N THR A 15 -7.09 -27.79 -22.15
CA THR A 15 -6.18 -27.60 -21.02
C THR A 15 -6.49 -28.67 -19.98
N ASP A 16 -5.51 -29.05 -19.14
CA ASP A 16 -5.64 -30.06 -18.08
C ASP A 16 -6.81 -29.76 -17.09
N SER A 17 -7.39 -28.56 -17.17
CA SER A 17 -8.55 -28.06 -16.43
C SER A 17 -9.94 -28.43 -17.00
N GLY A 18 -10.03 -29.00 -18.22
CA GLY A 18 -11.28 -29.55 -18.78
C GLY A 18 -12.28 -28.56 -19.39
N ASP A 19 -12.00 -27.26 -19.40
CA ASP A 19 -12.82 -26.25 -20.10
C ASP A 19 -12.32 -26.03 -21.55
N PRO A 20 -13.20 -25.85 -22.55
CA PRO A 20 -12.79 -25.64 -23.93
C PRO A 20 -12.17 -24.24 -24.12
N VAL A 21 -11.01 -24.18 -24.81
CA VAL A 21 -10.40 -22.93 -25.28
C VAL A 21 -11.30 -22.27 -26.32
N VAL A 22 -11.56 -20.97 -26.15
CA VAL A 22 -12.43 -20.17 -27.02
C VAL A 22 -11.59 -19.14 -27.78
N THR A 23 -11.60 -19.24 -29.10
CA THR A 23 -10.93 -18.27 -29.98
C THR A 23 -11.79 -17.00 -30.14
N LEU A 24 -11.17 -15.84 -30.35
CA LEU A 24 -11.89 -14.56 -30.50
C LEU A 24 -12.98 -14.59 -31.60
N ASP A 25 -12.78 -15.37 -32.67
CA ASP A 25 -13.75 -15.54 -33.77
C ASP A 25 -15.07 -16.19 -33.36
N GLN A 26 -15.08 -16.94 -32.25
CA GLN A 26 -16.29 -17.57 -31.70
C GLN A 26 -17.10 -16.61 -30.83
N VAL A 27 -16.53 -15.45 -30.48
CA VAL A 27 -17.16 -14.46 -29.60
C VAL A 27 -17.91 -13.43 -30.46
N PRO A 28 -19.20 -13.16 -30.19
CA PRO A 28 -19.95 -12.19 -30.98
C PRO A 28 -19.42 -10.77 -30.74
N ARG A 29 -19.16 -10.05 -31.83
CA ARG A 29 -18.82 -8.62 -31.81
C ARG A 29 -20.04 -7.80 -31.38
N TRP A 30 -19.79 -6.71 -30.66
CA TRP A 30 -20.84 -5.75 -30.28
C TRP A 30 -21.54 -5.14 -31.50
N SER A 31 -20.80 -4.95 -32.60
CA SER A 31 -21.34 -4.47 -33.88
C SER A 31 -22.31 -5.45 -34.56
N ASN A 32 -22.38 -6.71 -34.14
CA ASN A 32 -23.22 -7.72 -34.79
C ASN A 32 -24.70 -7.56 -34.39
N ALA A 33 -25.58 -7.82 -35.36
CA ALA A 33 -27.03 -7.59 -35.25
C ALA A 33 -27.75 -8.44 -34.19
N GLU A 34 -27.13 -9.52 -33.69
CA GLU A 34 -27.75 -10.43 -32.70
C GLU A 34 -28.05 -9.74 -31.36
N PHE A 35 -27.35 -8.64 -31.03
CA PHE A 35 -27.63 -7.84 -29.85
C PHE A 35 -28.74 -6.78 -30.04
N ARG A 36 -29.47 -6.77 -31.18
CA ARG A 36 -30.55 -5.78 -31.43
C ARG A 36 -31.85 -6.09 -30.69
N TYR A 37 -32.13 -7.36 -30.38
CA TYR A 37 -33.44 -7.83 -29.89
C TYR A 37 -33.80 -7.49 -28.42
N ALA A 38 -32.97 -6.72 -27.70
CA ALA A 38 -33.22 -6.45 -26.28
C ALA A 38 -34.03 -5.16 -26.01
N TYR A 39 -34.16 -4.26 -26.97
CA TYR A 39 -34.75 -2.92 -26.75
C TYR A 39 -36.15 -2.71 -27.33
N GLU A 40 -36.66 -3.63 -28.15
CA GLU A 40 -37.97 -3.45 -28.79
C GLU A 40 -39.18 -3.71 -27.88
N ASN A 41 -38.97 -4.20 -26.64
CA ASN A 41 -40.06 -4.65 -25.76
C ASN A 41 -40.28 -3.81 -24.48
N GLU A 42 -39.59 -2.69 -24.28
CA GLU A 42 -39.86 -1.82 -23.12
C GLU A 42 -40.43 -0.47 -23.52
N ASP A 43 -41.70 -0.25 -23.15
CA ASP A 43 -42.40 1.03 -23.25
C ASP A 43 -41.57 2.15 -22.56
N PRO A 44 -41.38 3.31 -23.21
CA PRO A 44 -40.54 4.40 -22.67
C PRO A 44 -41.07 5.07 -21.39
N THR A 45 -42.20 4.64 -20.84
CA THR A 45 -42.95 5.33 -19.80
C THR A 45 -42.72 4.82 -18.38
N ASN A 46 -42.03 3.70 -18.17
CA ASN A 46 -41.95 3.05 -16.86
C ASN A 46 -40.53 2.86 -16.32
N SER A 47 -39.80 3.94 -16.05
CA SER A 47 -38.83 4.01 -14.94
C SER A 47 -38.25 5.42 -14.80
N CYS A 48 -39.08 6.40 -14.44
CA CYS A 48 -38.60 7.68 -13.93
C CYS A 48 -38.69 7.62 -12.40
N PHE A 49 -37.56 7.45 -11.72
CA PHE A 49 -37.46 7.73 -10.29
C PHE A 49 -37.19 9.24 -10.15
N PRO A 50 -38.15 10.06 -9.67
CA PRO A 50 -37.85 11.45 -9.39
C PRO A 50 -37.00 11.53 -8.10
N ASP A 51 -35.88 12.25 -8.19
CA ASP A 51 -35.06 12.62 -7.04
C ASP A 51 -35.87 13.55 -6.10
N PRO A 52 -36.06 13.19 -4.81
CA PRO A 52 -36.80 14.01 -3.85
C PRO A 52 -36.14 15.36 -3.51
N LEU A 53 -34.92 15.64 -3.99
CA LEU A 53 -34.14 16.82 -3.62
C LEU A 53 -33.83 17.77 -4.79
N ALA A 54 -34.33 17.50 -6.00
CA ALA A 54 -34.21 18.45 -7.11
C ALA A 54 -35.24 19.58 -6.96
N SER A 55 -34.80 20.73 -6.47
CA SER A 55 -35.61 21.96 -6.49
C SER A 55 -35.99 22.31 -7.92
N ALA A 56 -37.30 22.32 -8.19
CA ALA A 56 -37.87 22.71 -9.47
C ALA A 56 -37.51 24.18 -9.81
N SER A 57 -36.55 24.38 -10.70
CA SER A 57 -36.44 25.60 -11.49
C SER A 57 -36.87 25.28 -12.91
N GLY A 58 -38.11 25.63 -13.24
CA GLY A 58 -38.61 25.61 -14.60
C GLY A 58 -37.75 26.50 -15.48
N SER A 59 -37.10 25.90 -16.47
CA SER A 59 -36.63 26.60 -17.66
C SER A 59 -36.83 25.66 -18.83
N GLU A 60 -37.77 26.04 -19.69
CA GLU A 60 -37.92 25.48 -21.03
C GLU A 60 -36.58 25.64 -21.75
N CYS A 61 -35.85 24.53 -21.93
CA CYS A 61 -34.58 24.51 -22.62
C CYS A 61 -34.81 24.12 -24.08
N ASN A 62 -34.68 25.10 -24.98
CA ASN A 62 -34.70 24.91 -26.43
C ASN A 62 -33.80 23.74 -26.89
N ALA A 63 -34.39 22.76 -27.57
CA ALA A 63 -33.74 21.60 -28.18
C ALA A 63 -33.00 21.97 -29.48
N SER A 64 -31.97 22.82 -29.38
CA SER A 64 -31.09 23.15 -30.49
C SER A 64 -29.63 23.08 -30.04
N GLY A 65 -28.96 21.97 -30.38
CA GLY A 65 -27.49 21.83 -30.29
C GLY A 65 -26.93 20.91 -29.20
N MET A 66 -27.67 19.90 -28.72
CA MET A 66 -27.09 18.94 -27.76
C MET A 66 -26.24 17.89 -28.50
N VAL A 67 -24.92 18.07 -28.49
CA VAL A 67 -23.96 17.12 -29.09
C VAL A 67 -23.89 15.87 -28.21
N SER A 68 -24.02 14.68 -28.80
CA SER A 68 -23.85 13.41 -28.07
C SER A 68 -22.48 13.33 -27.40
N LYS A 69 -22.47 12.98 -26.11
CA LYS A 69 -21.22 12.84 -25.34
C LYS A 69 -20.38 11.64 -25.79
N PHE A 70 -21.03 10.65 -26.38
CA PHE A 70 -20.43 9.45 -26.97
C PHE A 70 -21.06 9.23 -28.35
N PRO A 71 -20.50 9.85 -29.41
CA PRO A 71 -21.04 9.70 -30.75
C PRO A 71 -20.86 8.27 -31.29
N MET A 72 -21.67 7.89 -32.26
CA MET A 72 -21.55 6.62 -32.97
C MET A 72 -20.18 6.51 -33.68
N ASP A 73 -19.45 5.43 -33.39
CA ASP A 73 -18.13 5.15 -33.96
C ASP A 73 -18.01 3.67 -34.35
N HIS A 74 -18.11 3.39 -35.65
CA HIS A 74 -18.06 2.03 -36.17
C HIS A 74 -16.71 1.33 -35.92
N GLU A 75 -15.62 2.10 -35.93
CA GLU A 75 -14.28 1.55 -35.75
C GLU A 75 -14.10 1.05 -34.32
N ILE A 76 -14.49 1.87 -33.33
CA ILE A 76 -14.48 1.48 -31.92
C ILE A 76 -15.44 0.31 -31.69
N ASN A 77 -16.68 0.40 -32.20
CA ASN A 77 -17.69 -0.65 -31.99
C ASN A 77 -17.27 -2.02 -32.56
N SER A 78 -16.49 -2.04 -33.64
CA SER A 78 -15.97 -3.29 -34.23
C SER A 78 -14.94 -4.03 -33.36
N LYS A 79 -14.34 -3.32 -32.39
CA LYS A 79 -13.29 -3.81 -31.47
C LYS A 79 -13.86 -4.30 -30.14
N ILE A 80 -15.15 -4.05 -29.86
CA ILE A 80 -15.80 -4.43 -28.59
C ILE A 80 -16.52 -5.76 -28.74
N TYR A 81 -16.38 -6.62 -27.73
CA TYR A 81 -17.03 -7.91 -27.61
C TYR A 81 -17.69 -8.03 -26.24
N LEU A 82 -18.85 -8.69 -26.18
CA LEU A 82 -19.51 -9.05 -24.92
C LEU A 82 -19.66 -10.57 -24.89
N TRP A 83 -19.07 -11.20 -23.89
CA TRP A 83 -19.05 -12.65 -23.76
C TRP A 83 -19.40 -13.07 -22.35
N ARG A 84 -20.21 -14.13 -22.22
CA ARG A 84 -20.53 -14.72 -20.93
C ARG A 84 -19.63 -15.94 -20.68
N GLY A 85 -18.63 -15.79 -19.82
CA GLY A 85 -17.65 -16.83 -19.54
C GLY A 85 -16.47 -16.32 -18.71
N ASN A 86 -15.55 -17.23 -18.41
CA ASN A 86 -14.33 -16.94 -17.65
C ASN A 86 -13.26 -16.34 -18.58
N PRO A 87 -12.71 -15.14 -18.29
CA PRO A 87 -11.77 -14.45 -19.18
C PRO A 87 -10.57 -15.31 -19.63
N TRP A 88 -10.09 -16.20 -18.75
CA TRP A 88 -8.90 -17.02 -18.99
C TRP A 88 -9.11 -18.22 -19.93
N ASN A 89 -10.34 -18.50 -20.36
CA ASN A 89 -10.60 -19.52 -21.39
C ASN A 89 -10.46 -18.93 -22.81
N LEU A 90 -10.26 -17.60 -22.95
CA LEU A 90 -10.13 -16.92 -24.23
C LEU A 90 -8.69 -16.89 -24.72
N GLU A 91 -8.49 -17.20 -26.00
CA GLU A 91 -7.22 -17.00 -26.70
C GLU A 91 -7.06 -15.51 -27.07
N VAL A 92 -6.44 -14.74 -26.17
CA VAL A 92 -6.17 -13.29 -26.31
C VAL A 92 -4.77 -12.94 -25.81
N ASP A 93 -4.25 -11.76 -26.13
CA ASP A 93 -2.91 -11.38 -25.67
C ASP A 93 -2.85 -11.19 -24.14
N ALA A 94 -3.88 -10.60 -23.53
CA ALA A 94 -3.93 -10.37 -22.09
C ALA A 94 -5.28 -10.71 -21.48
N VAL A 95 -5.26 -11.37 -20.32
CA VAL A 95 -6.44 -11.57 -19.47
C VAL A 95 -6.30 -10.78 -18.17
N VAL A 96 -7.37 -10.13 -17.72
CA VAL A 96 -7.35 -9.34 -16.49
C VAL A 96 -7.83 -10.16 -15.30
N ASN A 97 -6.99 -10.23 -14.27
CA ASN A 97 -7.32 -10.80 -12.96
C ASN A 97 -7.68 -9.68 -11.97
N SER A 98 -8.88 -9.72 -11.40
CA SER A 98 -9.21 -8.91 -10.23
C SER A 98 -8.80 -9.64 -8.95
N THR A 99 -7.93 -9.02 -8.15
CA THR A 99 -7.39 -9.60 -6.91
C THR A 99 -7.33 -8.56 -5.78
N ASN A 100 -6.56 -8.85 -4.72
CA ASN A 100 -6.28 -8.01 -3.57
C ASN A 100 -4.84 -7.44 -3.61
N GLU A 101 -4.49 -6.66 -2.59
CA GLU A 101 -3.20 -5.98 -2.52
C GLU A 101 -2.00 -6.92 -2.41
N ASN A 102 -2.21 -8.17 -1.99
CA ASN A 102 -1.16 -9.18 -1.84
C ASN A 102 -0.96 -10.02 -3.11
N LEU A 103 -1.85 -9.89 -4.12
CA LEU A 103 -1.86 -10.73 -5.32
C LEU A 103 -1.98 -12.22 -5.01
N ASP A 104 -2.73 -12.57 -3.97
CA ASP A 104 -2.89 -13.95 -3.54
C ASP A 104 -3.90 -14.73 -4.40
N GLU A 105 -3.76 -16.05 -4.37
CA GLU A 105 -4.67 -16.95 -5.07
C GLU A 105 -6.09 -16.92 -4.45
N ALA A 106 -6.18 -16.82 -3.12
CA ALA A 106 -7.44 -16.89 -2.39
C ALA A 106 -8.44 -15.78 -2.74
N HIS A 107 -7.95 -14.59 -3.14
CA HIS A 107 -8.81 -13.46 -3.53
C HIS A 107 -8.75 -13.17 -5.03
N SER A 108 -8.03 -13.99 -5.80
CA SER A 108 -8.07 -13.93 -7.25
C SER A 108 -9.36 -14.53 -7.78
N SER A 109 -9.63 -14.29 -9.06
CA SER A 109 -10.82 -14.85 -9.70
C SER A 109 -10.81 -16.38 -9.61
N PRO A 110 -11.89 -17.01 -9.10
CA PRO A 110 -11.88 -18.44 -8.78
C PRO A 110 -11.64 -19.26 -10.05
N GLY A 111 -10.64 -20.14 -10.01
CA GLY A 111 -10.27 -21.00 -11.15
C GLY A 111 -9.15 -20.46 -12.04
N LEU A 112 -8.75 -19.19 -11.91
CA LEU A 112 -7.65 -18.63 -12.71
C LEU A 112 -6.31 -19.32 -12.40
N HIS A 113 -5.91 -19.34 -11.12
CA HIS A 113 -4.65 -19.97 -10.70
C HIS A 113 -4.64 -21.47 -10.97
N ALA A 114 -5.77 -22.14 -10.78
CA ALA A 114 -5.94 -23.55 -11.13
C ALA A 114 -5.76 -23.81 -12.63
N SER A 115 -6.18 -22.87 -13.50
CA SER A 115 -6.04 -22.98 -14.95
C SER A 115 -4.66 -22.57 -15.45
N ALA A 116 -4.00 -21.63 -14.79
CA ALA A 116 -2.68 -21.14 -15.18
C ALA A 116 -1.54 -22.02 -14.65
N GLY A 117 -1.78 -22.82 -13.61
CA GLY A 117 -0.77 -23.62 -12.95
C GLY A 117 0.01 -22.87 -11.85
N PRO A 118 0.85 -23.59 -11.07
CA PRO A 118 1.51 -23.07 -9.88
C PRO A 118 2.51 -21.94 -10.18
N GLY A 119 3.07 -21.89 -11.40
CA GLY A 119 4.02 -20.86 -11.80
C GLY A 119 3.46 -19.44 -11.66
N LEU A 120 2.16 -19.25 -11.88
CA LEU A 120 1.52 -17.95 -11.71
C LEU A 120 1.60 -17.44 -10.26
N ALA A 121 1.42 -18.32 -9.28
CA ALA A 121 1.49 -17.95 -7.87
C ALA A 121 2.93 -17.59 -7.44
N GLU A 122 3.93 -18.30 -7.99
CA GLU A 122 5.34 -18.00 -7.75
C GLU A 122 5.73 -16.61 -8.28
N GLU A 123 5.36 -16.28 -9.53
CA GLU A 123 5.64 -14.96 -10.11
C GLU A 123 4.88 -13.84 -9.38
N CYS A 124 3.61 -14.06 -9.01
CA CYS A 124 2.85 -13.11 -8.20
C CYS A 124 3.57 -12.76 -6.87
N THR A 125 4.20 -13.73 -6.23
CA THR A 125 4.94 -13.52 -4.97
C THR A 125 6.16 -12.61 -5.16
N THR A 126 6.81 -12.68 -6.34
CA THR A 126 7.96 -11.82 -6.66
C THR A 126 7.59 -10.35 -6.92
N LEU A 127 6.33 -10.07 -7.25
CA LEU A 127 5.89 -8.71 -7.58
C LEU A 127 5.82 -7.78 -6.36
N GLY A 128 5.77 -8.30 -5.13
CA GLY A 128 5.71 -7.48 -3.92
C GLY A 128 4.38 -6.72 -3.74
N GLY A 129 3.27 -7.34 -4.14
CA GLY A 129 1.91 -6.80 -4.00
C GLY A 129 1.52 -5.73 -5.03
N CYS A 130 0.28 -5.24 -4.97
CA CYS A 130 -0.24 -4.20 -5.86
C CYS A 130 -1.17 -3.24 -5.13
N ARG A 131 -1.10 -1.94 -5.41
CA ARG A 131 -1.98 -0.95 -4.76
C ARG A 131 -3.35 -0.95 -5.41
N THR A 132 -4.39 -0.63 -4.63
CA THR A 132 -5.75 -0.41 -5.16
C THR A 132 -5.72 0.61 -6.30
N GLY A 133 -6.41 0.30 -7.40
CA GLY A 133 -6.41 1.11 -8.61
C GLY A 133 -5.27 0.80 -9.58
N MET A 134 -4.15 0.22 -9.13
CA MET A 134 -3.02 -0.09 -10.00
C MET A 134 -3.09 -1.52 -10.53
N ALA A 135 -2.30 -1.79 -11.57
CA ALA A 135 -2.16 -3.10 -12.17
C ALA A 135 -0.68 -3.53 -12.28
N LYS A 136 -0.44 -4.83 -12.39
CA LYS A 136 0.86 -5.47 -12.67
C LYS A 136 0.69 -6.60 -13.68
N VAL A 137 1.75 -6.93 -14.40
CA VAL A 137 1.75 -7.96 -15.44
C VAL A 137 2.63 -9.14 -15.06
N THR A 138 2.20 -10.35 -15.42
CA THR A 138 2.92 -11.62 -15.27
C THR A 138 2.80 -12.43 -16.57
N ASN A 139 3.53 -13.54 -16.67
CA ASN A 139 3.28 -14.54 -17.71
C ASN A 139 1.95 -15.28 -17.44
N ALA A 140 1.37 -15.82 -18.49
CA ALA A 140 0.08 -16.52 -18.41
C ALA A 140 0.19 -18.04 -18.23
N TYR A 141 1.41 -18.60 -18.33
CA TYR A 141 1.69 -20.02 -18.06
C TYR A 141 0.83 -20.96 -18.92
N ASP A 142 0.00 -21.80 -18.29
CA ASP A 142 -0.81 -22.82 -18.97
C ASP A 142 -2.10 -22.24 -19.59
N LEU A 143 -2.36 -20.94 -19.43
CA LEU A 143 -3.51 -20.30 -20.03
C LEU A 143 -3.33 -20.12 -21.55
N PRO A 144 -4.43 -20.10 -22.33
CA PRO A 144 -4.40 -19.75 -23.74
C PRO A 144 -3.98 -18.30 -24.01
N ALA A 145 -4.02 -17.44 -22.98
CA ALA A 145 -3.57 -16.05 -23.09
C ALA A 145 -2.04 -15.93 -23.05
N ARG A 146 -1.47 -14.82 -23.52
CA ARG A 146 -0.01 -14.61 -23.47
C ARG A 146 0.46 -14.01 -22.14
N ARG A 147 -0.34 -13.13 -21.54
CA ARG A 147 -0.04 -12.41 -20.29
C ARG A 147 -1.25 -12.35 -19.38
N VAL A 148 -1.02 -12.26 -18.07
CA VAL A 148 -2.06 -11.96 -17.09
C VAL A 148 -1.79 -10.57 -16.51
N ILE A 149 -2.80 -9.72 -16.52
CA ILE A 149 -2.76 -8.39 -15.93
C ILE A 149 -3.55 -8.42 -14.62
N HIS A 150 -2.85 -8.34 -13.50
CA HIS A 150 -3.42 -8.35 -12.16
C HIS A 150 -3.75 -6.93 -11.74
N THR A 151 -4.99 -6.69 -11.32
CA THR A 151 -5.45 -5.37 -10.87
C THR A 151 -6.24 -5.48 -9.57
N VAL A 152 -6.17 -4.42 -8.77
CA VAL A 152 -6.77 -4.40 -7.43
C VAL A 152 -7.94 -3.42 -7.40
N GLY A 153 -9.14 -3.94 -7.66
CA GLY A 153 -10.39 -3.19 -7.51
C GLY A 153 -10.64 -2.71 -6.07
N PRO A 154 -11.31 -1.56 -5.87
CA PRO A 154 -11.55 -0.97 -4.55
C PRO A 154 -12.63 -1.72 -3.76
N LYS A 155 -12.48 -1.74 -2.43
CA LYS A 155 -13.56 -2.11 -1.50
C LYS A 155 -14.52 -0.94 -1.39
N TYR A 156 -15.78 -1.16 -1.74
CA TYR A 156 -16.79 -0.11 -1.76
C TYR A 156 -17.34 0.15 -0.36
N ALA A 157 -17.40 1.43 -0.02
CA ALA A 157 -18.12 1.92 1.15
C ALA A 157 -18.82 3.21 0.76
N VAL A 158 -20.07 3.39 1.19
CA VAL A 158 -20.90 4.57 0.82
C VAL A 158 -20.18 5.89 1.13
N LYS A 159 -19.49 5.97 2.27
CA LYS A 159 -18.68 7.14 2.68
C LYS A 159 -17.51 7.49 1.75
N TYR A 160 -17.09 6.55 0.91
CA TYR A 160 -15.95 6.69 -0.01
C TYR A 160 -16.35 6.45 -1.46
N HIS A 161 -17.62 6.71 -1.83
CA HIS A 161 -18.14 6.45 -3.18
C HIS A 161 -17.23 7.05 -4.29
N THR A 162 -16.86 8.33 -4.20
CA THR A 162 -16.01 8.98 -5.22
C THR A 162 -14.63 8.35 -5.30
N ALA A 163 -14.05 8.00 -4.15
CA ALA A 163 -12.72 7.37 -4.13
C ALA A 163 -12.76 5.97 -4.74
N ALA A 164 -13.86 5.23 -4.52
CA ALA A 164 -14.08 3.93 -5.13
C ALA A 164 -14.30 4.06 -6.65
N GLU A 165 -15.06 5.04 -7.12
CA GLU A 165 -15.25 5.29 -8.56
C GLU A 165 -13.93 5.62 -9.26
N ASN A 166 -13.14 6.54 -8.69
CA ASN A 166 -11.85 6.91 -9.25
C ASN A 166 -10.86 5.74 -9.23
N ALA A 167 -10.81 4.98 -8.14
CA ALA A 167 -9.96 3.79 -8.06
C ALA A 167 -10.38 2.72 -9.07
N LEU A 168 -11.69 2.51 -9.29
CA LEU A 168 -12.18 1.55 -10.27
C LEU A 168 -11.86 1.99 -11.70
N SER A 169 -12.07 3.27 -12.05
CA SER A 169 -11.63 3.83 -13.33
C SER A 169 -10.13 3.64 -13.54
N HIS A 170 -9.33 3.94 -12.51
CA HIS A 170 -7.89 3.76 -12.54
C HIS A 170 -7.46 2.31 -12.75
N CYS A 171 -8.21 1.32 -12.25
CA CYS A 171 -7.94 -0.10 -12.50
C CYS A 171 -7.99 -0.41 -14.00
N TYR A 172 -9.07 -0.02 -14.68
CA TYR A 172 -9.24 -0.26 -16.11
C TYR A 172 -8.17 0.48 -16.92
N ARG A 173 -7.91 1.75 -16.60
CA ARG A 173 -6.87 2.55 -17.26
C ARG A 173 -5.49 1.90 -17.12
N SER A 174 -5.12 1.48 -15.91
CA SER A 174 -3.82 0.84 -15.65
C SER A 174 -3.68 -0.48 -16.42
N CYS A 175 -4.76 -1.25 -16.57
CA CYS A 175 -4.74 -2.48 -17.37
C CYS A 175 -4.44 -2.18 -18.84
N PHE A 176 -5.08 -1.16 -19.43
CA PHE A 176 -4.81 -0.79 -20.82
C PHE A 176 -3.43 -0.16 -21.03
N GLU A 177 -2.93 0.59 -20.05
CA GLU A 177 -1.56 1.12 -20.10
C GLU A 177 -0.54 -0.01 -20.16
N LEU A 178 -0.67 -1.02 -19.29
CA LEU A 178 0.17 -2.21 -19.34
C LEU A 178 0.00 -3.02 -20.62
N LEU A 179 -1.21 -3.10 -21.17
CA LEU A 179 -1.46 -3.76 -22.46
C LEU A 179 -0.58 -3.13 -23.55
N ILE A 180 -0.61 -1.81 -23.67
CA ILE A 180 0.16 -1.05 -24.66
C ILE A 180 1.66 -1.14 -24.39
N GLU A 181 2.09 -0.97 -23.14
CA GLU A 181 3.51 -1.02 -22.75
C GLU A 181 4.16 -2.37 -23.08
N ASN A 182 3.39 -3.45 -23.01
CA ASN A 182 3.84 -4.80 -23.34
C ASN A 182 3.66 -5.17 -24.84
N GLY A 183 3.19 -4.24 -25.67
CA GLY A 183 2.96 -4.47 -27.10
C GLY A 183 1.86 -5.48 -27.41
N LEU A 184 0.89 -5.61 -26.51
CA LEU A 184 -0.26 -6.50 -26.62
C LEU A 184 -1.43 -5.74 -27.26
N LYS A 185 -2.31 -6.43 -27.98
CA LYS A 185 -3.36 -5.80 -28.78
C LYS A 185 -4.78 -6.22 -28.43
N SER A 186 -4.93 -7.37 -27.78
CA SER A 186 -6.23 -7.92 -27.39
C SER A 186 -6.30 -8.15 -25.88
N ILE A 187 -7.41 -7.75 -25.26
CA ILE A 187 -7.60 -7.87 -23.80
C ILE A 187 -8.99 -8.41 -23.45
N ALA A 188 -9.02 -9.41 -22.57
CA ALA A 188 -10.26 -9.92 -21.97
C ALA A 188 -10.35 -9.51 -20.50
N MET A 189 -11.43 -8.86 -20.12
CA MET A 189 -11.62 -8.29 -18.79
C MET A 189 -12.93 -8.73 -18.17
N GLY A 190 -12.85 -9.26 -16.94
CA GLY A 190 -14.02 -9.54 -16.12
C GLY A 190 -14.55 -8.30 -15.37
N CYS A 191 -15.65 -8.48 -14.64
CA CYS A 191 -16.12 -7.49 -13.67
C CYS A 191 -15.10 -7.34 -12.51
N ILE A 192 -14.31 -6.26 -12.51
CA ILE A 192 -13.31 -5.98 -11.46
C ILE A 192 -13.98 -5.79 -10.08
N TYR A 193 -15.25 -5.35 -10.08
CA TYR A 193 -16.08 -5.03 -8.93
C TYR A 193 -16.85 -6.26 -8.40
N THR A 194 -16.13 -7.28 -7.93
CA THR A 194 -16.75 -8.52 -7.43
C THR A 194 -17.66 -8.30 -6.21
N GLU A 195 -18.55 -9.26 -5.93
CA GLU A 195 -19.43 -9.22 -4.76
C GLU A 195 -18.67 -9.08 -3.43
N ALA A 196 -17.49 -9.70 -3.35
CA ALA A 196 -16.59 -9.60 -2.21
C ALA A 196 -16.15 -8.14 -1.89
N LYS A 197 -16.24 -7.23 -2.87
CA LYS A 197 -15.89 -5.81 -2.73
C LYS A 197 -17.11 -4.92 -2.45
N SER A 198 -18.31 -5.49 -2.37
CA SER A 198 -19.58 -4.82 -2.04
C SER A 198 -19.90 -3.59 -2.91
N TYR A 199 -19.38 -3.53 -4.13
CA TYR A 199 -19.61 -2.42 -5.05
C TYR A 199 -20.96 -2.61 -5.76
N PRO A 200 -21.85 -1.60 -5.78
CA PRO A 200 -23.07 -1.61 -6.59
C PRO A 200 -22.79 -1.93 -8.07
N ARG A 201 -23.38 -3.01 -8.58
CA ARG A 201 -23.07 -3.56 -9.91
C ARG A 201 -23.31 -2.58 -11.06
N GLU A 202 -24.46 -1.92 -11.10
CA GLU A 202 -24.83 -1.00 -12.19
C GLU A 202 -23.98 0.29 -12.21
N PRO A 203 -23.77 1.00 -11.08
CA PRO A 203 -22.81 2.11 -11.02
C PRO A 203 -21.39 1.71 -11.41
N ALA A 204 -20.92 0.52 -11.00
CA ALA A 204 -19.61 0.03 -11.37
C ALA A 204 -19.47 -0.28 -12.87
N ALA A 205 -20.52 -0.83 -13.48
CA ALA A 205 -20.59 -1.08 -14.90
C ALA A 205 -20.54 0.22 -15.71
N HIS A 206 -21.23 1.29 -15.26
CA HIS A 206 -21.11 2.61 -15.86
C HIS A 206 -19.66 3.11 -15.85
N VAL A 207 -18.94 2.99 -14.72
CA VAL A 207 -17.53 3.38 -14.62
C VAL A 207 -16.66 2.55 -15.57
N ALA A 208 -16.85 1.23 -15.60
CA ALA A 208 -16.09 0.31 -16.45
C ALA A 208 -16.23 0.65 -17.94
N ILE A 209 -17.47 0.69 -18.42
CA ILE A 209 -17.79 0.89 -19.83
C ILE A 209 -17.36 2.30 -20.28
N ARG A 210 -17.62 3.32 -19.45
CA ARG A 210 -17.19 4.70 -19.73
C ARG A 210 -15.68 4.80 -19.87
N THR A 211 -14.92 4.22 -18.94
CA THR A 211 -13.45 4.30 -18.93
C THR A 211 -12.88 3.64 -20.19
N VAL A 212 -13.40 2.46 -20.53
CA VAL A 212 -13.04 1.75 -21.77
C VAL A 212 -13.36 2.59 -23.00
N ARG A 213 -14.56 3.18 -23.07
CA ARG A 213 -14.96 4.05 -24.19
C ARG A 213 -14.00 5.22 -24.38
N ARG A 214 -13.70 5.96 -23.31
CA ARG A 214 -12.77 7.10 -23.34
C ARG A 214 -11.34 6.69 -23.71
N PHE A 215 -10.89 5.54 -23.21
CA PHE A 215 -9.59 5.00 -23.57
C PHE A 215 -9.51 4.63 -25.06
N SER A 216 -10.53 3.95 -25.58
CA SER A 216 -10.63 3.58 -26.99
C SER A 216 -10.69 4.79 -27.92
N GLU A 217 -11.32 5.89 -27.51
CA GLU A 217 -11.31 7.15 -28.27
C GLU A 217 -9.89 7.74 -28.42
N LYS A 218 -9.05 7.60 -27.40
CA LYS A 218 -7.68 8.14 -27.36
C LYS A 218 -6.63 7.24 -28.02
N GLN A 219 -6.81 5.93 -27.97
CA GLN A 219 -5.81 4.94 -28.40
C GLN A 219 -6.38 3.94 -29.42
N LYS A 220 -7.13 4.43 -30.42
CA LYS A 220 -7.79 3.61 -31.45
C LYS A 220 -6.85 2.62 -32.13
N ASP A 221 -5.66 3.06 -32.51
CA ASP A 221 -4.75 2.26 -33.36
C ASP A 221 -3.98 1.17 -32.61
N LYS A 222 -3.99 1.20 -31.28
CA LYS A 222 -3.14 0.32 -30.44
C LYS A 222 -3.86 -0.91 -29.90
N VAL A 223 -5.20 -0.88 -29.87
CA VAL A 223 -6.03 -1.96 -29.33
C VAL A 223 -6.91 -2.50 -30.45
N GLU A 224 -6.83 -3.80 -30.71
CA GLU A 224 -7.57 -4.49 -31.78
C GLU A 224 -8.84 -5.16 -31.25
N ALA A 225 -8.84 -5.65 -30.00
CA ALA A 225 -10.01 -6.31 -29.41
C ALA A 225 -10.10 -6.11 -27.89
N ILE A 226 -11.30 -5.79 -27.41
CA ILE A 226 -11.64 -5.65 -26.00
C ILE A 226 -12.85 -6.52 -25.72
N VAL A 227 -12.68 -7.52 -24.86
CA VAL A 227 -13.74 -8.48 -24.50
C VAL A 227 -14.22 -8.21 -23.07
N PHE A 228 -15.45 -7.75 -22.94
CA PHE A 228 -16.15 -7.71 -21.66
C PHE A 228 -16.66 -9.11 -21.32
N CYS A 229 -16.09 -9.71 -20.29
CA CYS A 229 -16.42 -11.05 -19.82
C CYS A 229 -17.34 -10.96 -18.59
N THR A 230 -18.57 -11.43 -18.71
CA THR A 230 -19.51 -11.50 -17.59
C THR A 230 -19.67 -12.95 -17.12
N THR A 231 -19.58 -13.20 -15.82
CA THR A 231 -19.80 -14.55 -15.27
C THR A 231 -21.26 -14.76 -14.88
N THR A 232 -21.90 -13.73 -14.30
CA THR A 232 -23.29 -13.79 -13.84
C THR A 232 -24.29 -13.33 -14.92
N SER A 233 -25.52 -13.87 -14.88
CA SER A 233 -26.61 -13.42 -15.77
C SER A 233 -26.97 -11.97 -15.51
N GLN A 234 -27.00 -11.56 -14.23
CA GLN A 234 -27.30 -10.19 -13.82
C GLN A 234 -26.32 -9.18 -14.43
N ASP A 235 -25.01 -9.45 -14.38
CA ASP A 235 -24.04 -8.55 -15.01
C ASP A 235 -24.22 -8.53 -16.53
N THR A 236 -24.51 -9.68 -17.13
CA THR A 236 -24.75 -9.77 -18.58
C THR A 236 -25.92 -8.87 -19.01
N GLU A 237 -27.02 -8.85 -18.25
CA GLU A 237 -28.17 -7.99 -18.50
C GLU A 237 -27.84 -6.50 -18.30
N ILE A 238 -27.07 -6.17 -17.26
CA ILE A 238 -26.59 -4.81 -17.02
C ILE A 238 -25.72 -4.34 -18.20
N TYR A 239 -24.73 -5.13 -18.63
CA TYR A 239 -23.88 -4.77 -19.77
C TYR A 239 -24.68 -4.64 -21.07
N LYS A 240 -25.66 -5.52 -21.33
CA LYS A 240 -26.53 -5.41 -22.51
C LYS A 240 -27.35 -4.11 -22.53
N ARG A 241 -27.81 -3.64 -21.36
CA ARG A 241 -28.51 -2.35 -21.23
C ARG A 241 -27.57 -1.14 -21.34
N LEU A 242 -26.36 -1.23 -20.79
CA LEU A 242 -25.47 -0.08 -20.69
C LEU A 242 -24.58 0.12 -21.92
N LEU A 243 -24.16 -0.94 -22.61
CA LEU A 243 -23.29 -0.84 -23.77
C LEU A 243 -23.85 0.08 -24.88
N PRO A 244 -25.15 0.05 -25.26
CA PRO A 244 -25.70 0.97 -26.26
C PRO A 244 -25.57 2.45 -25.87
N LEU A 245 -25.55 2.76 -24.57
CA LEU A 245 -25.44 4.14 -24.09
C LEU A 245 -24.04 4.72 -24.31
N TYR A 246 -23.01 3.89 -24.27
CA TYR A 246 -21.60 4.30 -24.42
C TYR A 246 -21.01 3.94 -25.78
N PHE A 247 -21.54 2.91 -26.43
CA PHE A 247 -21.14 2.39 -27.74
C PHE A 247 -22.37 2.29 -28.64
N PRO A 248 -23.04 3.42 -28.96
CA PRO A 248 -24.22 3.41 -29.81
C PRO A 248 -23.87 2.87 -31.20
N ARG A 249 -24.70 1.96 -31.70
CA ARG A 249 -24.50 1.26 -32.98
C ARG A 249 -25.22 1.93 -34.14
N ASP A 250 -26.29 2.65 -33.85
CA ASP A 250 -27.15 3.35 -34.80
C ASP A 250 -27.55 4.71 -34.20
N LYS A 251 -27.98 5.67 -35.04
CA LYS A 251 -28.40 7.01 -34.60
C LYS A 251 -29.51 7.00 -33.53
N HIS A 252 -30.41 6.02 -33.60
CA HIS A 252 -31.47 5.88 -32.61
C HIS A 252 -30.91 5.56 -31.21
N GLU A 253 -29.90 4.68 -31.12
CA GLU A 253 -29.25 4.39 -29.83
C GLU A 253 -28.50 5.61 -29.30
N GLU A 254 -27.91 6.42 -30.18
CA GLU A 254 -27.26 7.68 -29.81
C GLU A 254 -28.27 8.70 -29.24
N GLU A 255 -29.46 8.81 -29.83
CA GLU A 255 -30.56 9.64 -29.30
C GLU A 255 -31.08 9.13 -27.96
N VAL A 256 -31.22 7.80 -27.80
CA VAL A 256 -31.62 7.19 -26.51
C VAL A 256 -30.53 7.41 -25.45
N ALA A 257 -29.25 7.34 -25.83
CA ALA A 257 -28.12 7.59 -24.94
C ALA A 257 -28.13 9.02 -24.40
N LEU A 258 -28.46 10.00 -25.25
CA LEU A 258 -28.61 11.40 -24.84
C LEU A 258 -29.67 11.60 -23.75
N LEU A 259 -30.76 10.82 -23.76
CA LEU A 259 -31.84 10.89 -22.78
C LEU A 259 -31.54 10.14 -21.49
N LYS A 260 -30.86 8.99 -21.58
CA LYS A 260 -30.63 8.09 -20.43
C LYS A 260 -29.33 8.32 -19.68
N LEU A 261 -28.33 8.97 -20.29
CA LEU A 261 -27.05 9.22 -19.63
C LEU A 261 -27.15 10.39 -18.62
N PRO A 262 -26.51 10.28 -17.44
CA PRO A 262 -26.49 11.38 -16.47
C PRO A 262 -25.74 12.61 -16.99
N ALA A 263 -26.01 13.77 -16.38
CA ALA A 263 -25.33 15.02 -16.72
C ALA A 263 -23.82 14.98 -16.42
N ASP A 264 -23.37 14.20 -15.42
CA ASP A 264 -21.96 13.92 -15.16
C ASP A 264 -21.59 12.52 -15.67
N VAL A 265 -20.95 12.48 -16.85
CA VAL A 265 -20.35 11.25 -17.40
C VAL A 265 -18.84 11.31 -17.29
N GLY A 266 -18.31 12.00 -16.27
CA GLY A 266 -16.87 12.13 -16.07
C GLY A 266 -16.13 12.95 -17.12
N ASP A 267 -14.84 13.12 -16.88
CA ASP A 267 -13.92 13.90 -17.71
C ASP A 267 -13.46 13.14 -18.98
N GLU A 268 -12.46 13.68 -19.68
CA GLU A 268 -11.88 13.04 -20.87
C GLU A 268 -11.22 11.68 -20.58
N ASN A 269 -10.97 11.33 -19.32
CA ASN A 269 -10.43 10.05 -18.88
C ASN A 269 -11.51 9.15 -18.27
N GLY A 270 -12.74 9.63 -18.13
CA GLY A 270 -13.85 8.91 -17.49
C GLY A 270 -13.86 8.99 -15.96
N GLU A 271 -13.06 9.87 -15.35
CA GLU A 271 -13.04 10.15 -13.91
C GLU A 271 -14.15 11.13 -13.51
N THR A 272 -14.69 11.04 -12.30
CA THR A 272 -15.80 11.93 -11.88
C THR A 272 -15.32 13.35 -11.61
N THR A 273 -16.00 14.31 -12.23
CA THR A 273 -15.62 15.73 -12.17
C THR A 273 -16.30 16.40 -10.98
N ILE A 274 -15.63 16.49 -9.84
CA ILE A 274 -16.13 17.28 -8.71
C ILE A 274 -15.70 18.74 -8.90
N ASP A 275 -16.65 19.61 -9.25
CA ASP A 275 -16.39 21.05 -9.47
C ASP A 275 -15.80 21.75 -8.23
N GLU A 276 -16.12 21.29 -7.02
CA GLU A 276 -15.55 21.80 -5.76
C GLU A 276 -14.04 21.53 -5.61
N ARG A 277 -13.45 20.63 -6.43
CA ARG A 277 -12.02 20.31 -6.44
C ARG A 277 -11.24 20.99 -7.58
N LYS A 278 -11.90 21.73 -8.48
CA LYS A 278 -11.20 22.50 -9.52
C LYS A 278 -10.48 23.67 -8.86
N ILE A 279 -9.15 23.67 -8.89
CA ILE A 279 -8.33 24.77 -8.39
C ILE A 279 -8.68 26.02 -9.23
N ARG A 280 -9.39 26.97 -8.62
CA ARG A 280 -9.74 28.24 -9.26
C ARG A 280 -8.51 29.14 -9.23
N ILE A 281 -7.56 28.91 -10.13
CA ILE A 281 -6.39 29.79 -10.29
C ILE A 281 -6.90 31.10 -10.89
N LYS A 282 -7.25 32.07 -10.04
CA LYS A 282 -7.39 33.46 -10.46
C LYS A 282 -5.97 34.00 -10.64
N PRO A 283 -5.61 34.60 -11.79
CA PRO A 283 -4.35 35.33 -11.90
C PRO A 283 -4.34 36.42 -10.81
N LEU A 284 -3.24 36.54 -10.07
CA LEU A 284 -3.10 37.61 -9.08
C LEU A 284 -3.33 38.95 -9.79
N PRO A 285 -4.18 39.85 -9.26
CA PRO A 285 -4.31 41.17 -9.82
C PRO A 285 -2.95 41.86 -9.78
N ASN A 286 -2.48 42.30 -10.94
CA ASN A 286 -1.24 43.07 -11.10
C ASN A 286 -1.32 44.34 -10.24
N ALA A 287 -0.79 44.27 -9.02
CA ALA A 287 -0.61 45.43 -8.16
C ALA A 287 0.48 46.32 -8.77
N LYS A 288 0.07 47.26 -9.63
CA LYS A 288 0.88 48.42 -9.98
C LYS A 288 1.26 49.13 -8.67
N LYS A 289 2.56 49.29 -8.45
CA LYS A 289 3.10 50.16 -7.39
C LYS A 289 2.59 51.58 -7.62
N SER A 290 1.67 52.04 -6.79
CA SER A 290 1.39 53.46 -6.59
C SER A 290 1.17 53.72 -5.12
N ASN A 291 2.10 54.45 -4.50
CA ASN A 291 1.91 55.06 -3.19
C ASN A 291 0.64 55.93 -3.20
N PRO A 292 -0.12 55.94 -2.10
CA PRO A 292 -0.78 57.17 -1.71
C PRO A 292 -0.46 57.58 -0.28
N ARG A 293 -0.39 58.90 -0.15
CA ARG A 293 -0.28 59.69 1.07
C ARG A 293 -1.46 59.45 2.01
N ILE A 294 -1.15 59.67 3.28
CA ILE A 294 -1.99 59.76 4.47
C ILE A 294 -3.15 60.75 4.29
N SER A 295 -4.34 60.36 4.78
CA SER A 295 -5.35 61.27 5.33
C SER A 295 -6.14 60.58 6.45
N GLN A 296 -6.13 61.21 7.63
CA GLN A 296 -6.89 60.91 8.88
C GLN A 296 -8.42 61.05 8.63
N ALA A 297 -9.38 60.55 9.43
CA ALA A 297 -9.53 60.30 10.87
C ALA A 297 -10.58 59.16 11.07
N SER A 298 -10.94 58.60 12.24
CA SER A 298 -11.00 59.06 13.64
C SER A 298 -11.18 57.86 14.60
N ALA A 299 -10.62 57.98 15.82
CA ALA A 299 -11.07 57.53 17.16
C ALA A 299 -12.23 56.50 17.28
N ASP A 300 -12.27 55.51 18.17
CA ASP A 300 -11.55 55.18 19.41
C ASP A 300 -11.81 53.69 19.74
N LEU A 301 -10.86 53.03 20.41
CA LEU A 301 -11.08 52.31 21.68
C LEU A 301 -9.79 51.58 22.10
N SER A 302 -9.29 51.98 23.26
CA SER A 302 -8.10 51.47 23.93
C SER A 302 -8.39 50.21 24.74
N VAL A 303 -7.54 49.19 24.68
CA VAL A 303 -7.07 48.49 25.89
C VAL A 303 -5.58 48.11 25.74
N SER A 304 -4.84 48.48 26.77
CA SER A 304 -3.41 48.46 27.04
C SER A 304 -2.63 47.18 26.72
N ASN A 305 -1.51 47.35 26.01
CA ASN A 305 -0.33 46.50 26.13
C ASN A 305 0.43 46.87 27.42
N VAL A 306 0.46 45.96 28.39
CA VAL A 306 1.54 45.95 29.39
C VAL A 306 2.62 45.02 28.87
N GLY A 307 3.71 45.62 28.42
CA GLY A 307 4.92 44.91 28.05
C GLY A 307 5.56 44.24 29.25
N LEU A 308 5.97 42.99 29.06
CA LEU A 308 6.97 42.32 29.87
C LEU A 308 7.90 41.58 28.92
N THR A 309 8.92 42.30 28.46
CA THR A 309 10.18 41.73 27.98
C THR A 309 10.79 40.90 29.11
N ARG A 310 10.50 39.60 29.13
CA ARG A 310 11.20 38.64 30.00
C ARG A 310 12.15 37.82 29.13
N SER A 311 13.42 37.85 29.54
CA SER A 311 14.54 37.07 29.02
C SER A 311 14.12 35.66 28.60
N SER A 312 14.35 35.35 27.33
CA SER A 312 13.86 34.15 26.61
C SER A 312 14.57 32.83 26.98
N SER A 313 15.47 32.81 27.95
CA SER A 313 16.36 31.64 28.16
C SER A 313 15.91 30.65 29.24
N TYR A 314 14.84 30.92 30.01
CA TYR A 314 14.44 30.06 31.14
C TYR A 314 13.05 29.42 31.02
N LEU A 315 12.26 29.78 29.98
CA LEU A 315 10.91 29.22 29.76
C LEU A 315 10.86 28.08 28.74
N ASP A 316 11.91 27.87 27.94
CA ASP A 316 11.99 26.77 26.96
C ASP A 316 12.11 25.38 27.62
N VAL A 317 12.38 25.31 28.92
CA VAL A 317 12.51 24.04 29.67
C VAL A 317 11.15 23.48 30.13
N PHE A 318 10.09 24.30 30.13
CA PHE A 318 8.77 23.93 30.69
C PHE A 318 7.62 23.91 29.68
N LEU A 319 7.88 24.16 28.40
CA LEU A 319 6.84 24.18 27.37
C LEU A 319 6.76 22.85 26.61
N ASP A 320 5.58 22.24 26.59
CA ASP A 320 5.29 21.01 25.85
C ASP A 320 5.51 21.24 24.34
N PRO A 321 6.34 20.43 23.66
CA PRO A 321 6.54 20.52 22.21
C PRO A 321 5.23 20.42 21.41
N ALA A 322 4.21 19.71 21.93
CA ALA A 322 2.90 19.65 21.31
C ALA A 322 2.19 21.02 21.35
N PHE A 323 2.31 21.74 22.47
CA PHE A 323 1.76 23.08 22.64
C PHE A 323 2.46 24.09 21.71
N MET A 324 3.78 24.04 21.57
CA MET A 324 4.50 24.90 20.63
C MET A 324 4.16 24.60 19.16
N SER A 325 3.87 23.34 18.83
CA SER A 325 3.47 22.96 17.47
C SER A 325 2.08 23.48 17.09
N LEU A 326 1.18 23.64 18.05
CA LEU A 326 -0.18 24.17 17.87
C LEU A 326 -0.20 25.66 17.48
N ILE A 327 0.84 26.42 17.81
CA ILE A 327 0.94 27.86 17.55
C ILE A 327 1.41 28.15 16.11
N LYS A 328 1.98 27.16 15.40
CA LYS A 328 2.34 27.30 13.99
C LYS A 328 1.11 27.23 13.08
N ASP A 329 1.03 28.17 12.13
CA ASP A 329 0.04 28.22 11.05
C ASP A 329 -0.04 26.86 10.32
N PRO A 330 -1.24 26.23 10.22
CA PRO A 330 -1.42 24.94 9.57
C PRO A 330 -0.91 24.88 8.12
N ASP A 331 -0.94 25.99 7.37
CA ASP A 331 -0.48 26.02 5.98
C ASP A 331 1.06 26.07 5.87
N GLN A 332 1.72 26.67 6.85
CA GLN A 332 3.18 26.64 6.95
C GLN A 332 3.66 25.24 7.32
N ARG A 333 2.95 24.55 8.23
CA ARG A 333 3.20 23.15 8.59
C ARG A 333 3.07 22.22 7.37
N ARG A 334 2.05 22.44 6.54
CA ARG A 334 1.81 21.65 5.31
C ARG A 334 2.92 21.86 4.27
N ARG A 335 3.43 23.09 4.11
CA ARG A 335 4.58 23.38 3.24
C ARG A 335 5.88 22.75 3.73
N GLU A 336 6.19 22.88 5.02
CA GLU A 336 7.39 22.25 5.62
C GLU A 336 7.35 20.72 5.47
N GLN A 337 6.18 20.08 5.62
CA GLN A 337 6.01 18.64 5.38
C GLN A 337 6.23 18.27 3.91
N TRP A 338 5.68 19.05 2.98
CA TRP A 338 5.85 18.82 1.55
C TRP A 338 7.33 18.90 1.13
N GLU A 339 8.04 19.93 1.58
CA GLU A 339 9.47 20.12 1.29
C GLU A 339 10.35 19.01 1.87
N LYS A 340 10.07 18.56 3.11
CA LYS A 340 10.78 17.42 3.72
C LYS A 340 10.51 16.11 2.98
N THR A 341 9.29 15.90 2.49
CA THR A 341 8.92 14.70 1.72
C THR A 341 9.60 14.69 0.35
N ALA A 342 9.70 15.85 -0.29
CA ALA A 342 10.42 16.03 -1.56
C ALA A 342 11.93 15.80 -1.40
N GLN A 343 12.55 16.32 -0.33
CA GLN A 343 13.97 16.07 -0.02
C GLN A 343 14.25 14.59 0.30
N ALA A 344 13.33 13.91 0.99
CA ALA A 344 13.45 12.50 1.32
C ALA A 344 13.40 11.58 0.08
N GLN A 345 12.59 11.92 -0.93
CA GLN A 345 12.54 11.18 -2.21
C GLN A 345 13.88 11.18 -2.95
N THR A 346 14.65 12.27 -2.87
CA THR A 346 15.97 12.37 -3.51
C THR A 346 17.00 11.44 -2.86
N SER A 347 16.97 11.29 -1.53
CA SER A 347 17.79 10.32 -0.79
C SER A 347 17.33 8.87 -0.94
N TRP A 348 16.05 8.65 -1.27
CA TRP A 348 15.40 7.33 -1.38
C TRP A 348 15.95 6.52 -2.57
N ASN A 349 16.34 7.18 -3.66
CA ASN A 349 16.93 6.50 -4.83
C ASN A 349 18.34 5.95 -4.57
N PHE A 350 19.11 6.54 -3.65
CA PHE A 350 20.50 6.14 -3.41
C PHE A 350 20.61 4.86 -2.56
N PHE A 351 19.81 4.75 -1.49
CA PHE A 351 19.87 3.59 -0.59
C PHE A 351 19.20 2.33 -1.16
N LYS A 352 18.18 2.48 -2.03
CA LYS A 352 17.51 1.38 -2.72
C LYS A 352 18.42 0.63 -3.70
N MET A 353 19.43 1.31 -4.24
CA MET A 353 20.44 0.71 -5.13
C MET A 353 21.39 -0.26 -4.40
N PHE A 354 21.55 -0.15 -3.07
CA PHE A 354 22.46 -0.98 -2.28
C PHE A 354 21.77 -2.11 -1.50
N GLY A 355 20.49 -2.39 -1.77
CA GLY A 355 19.78 -3.54 -1.16
C GLY A 355 19.44 -3.38 0.33
N TYR A 356 19.59 -2.18 0.89
CA TYR A 356 19.07 -1.86 2.21
C TYR A 356 17.59 -1.47 2.06
N GLY A 357 16.71 -2.05 2.89
CA GLY A 357 15.27 -1.75 2.92
C GLY A 357 14.98 -0.29 3.29
N ASP A 358 13.77 0.00 3.80
CA ASP A 358 13.20 1.34 4.00
C ASP A 358 13.89 2.17 5.13
N VAL A 359 15.21 2.34 5.05
CA VAL A 359 16.10 2.92 6.07
C VAL A 359 16.17 4.45 5.97
N ALA A 360 15.48 5.09 5.01
CA ALA A 360 15.74 6.49 4.62
C ALA A 360 14.52 7.44 4.68
N GLY A 361 13.56 7.24 5.60
CA GLY A 361 12.64 8.32 5.96
C GLY A 361 13.36 9.51 6.65
N PRO A 362 12.92 10.76 6.46
CA PRO A 362 13.52 11.93 7.10
C PRO A 362 13.43 11.80 8.64
N PRO A 363 14.38 12.36 9.40
CA PRO A 363 14.31 12.33 10.86
C PRO A 363 13.06 13.08 11.31
N LEU A 364 12.25 12.42 12.14
CA LEU A 364 11.03 12.99 12.70
C LEU A 364 11.39 14.16 13.63
N SER A 365 10.51 15.17 13.69
CA SER A 365 10.57 16.20 14.70
C SER A 365 10.45 15.60 16.10
N ALA A 366 11.05 16.22 17.12
CA ALA A 366 10.91 15.77 18.51
C ALA A 366 9.44 15.65 18.95
N ALA A 367 8.56 16.53 18.43
CA ALA A 367 7.13 16.46 18.68
C ALA A 367 6.45 15.27 17.97
N GLU A 368 6.88 14.95 16.75
CA GLU A 368 6.35 13.80 15.98
C GLU A 368 6.79 12.48 16.61
N GLU A 369 8.06 12.38 17.05
CA GLU A 369 8.58 11.22 17.79
C GLU A 369 7.81 11.01 19.10
N TYR A 370 7.50 12.09 19.82
CA TYR A 370 6.72 12.02 21.06
C TYR A 370 5.27 11.56 20.82
N LEU A 371 4.61 12.09 19.79
CA LEU A 371 3.25 11.65 19.42
C LEU A 371 3.23 10.19 18.96
N LEU A 372 4.24 9.78 18.19
CA LEU A 372 4.41 8.40 17.75
C LEU A 372 4.58 7.48 18.96
N HIS A 373 5.50 7.81 19.86
CA HIS A 373 5.73 7.07 21.10
C HIS A 373 4.43 6.94 21.92
N SER A 374 3.74 8.05 22.18
CA SER A 374 2.49 8.08 22.95
C SER A 374 1.40 7.21 22.33
N ARG A 375 1.26 7.23 21.00
CA ARG A 375 0.31 6.38 20.26
C ARG A 375 0.62 4.89 20.42
N TYR A 376 1.88 4.50 20.33
CA TYR A 376 2.28 3.09 20.49
C TYR A 376 2.13 2.63 21.94
N LEU A 377 2.46 3.48 22.92
CA LEU A 377 2.25 3.20 24.34
C LEU A 377 0.77 3.03 24.68
N ALA A 378 -0.11 3.90 24.16
CA ALA A 378 -1.55 3.75 24.32
C ALA A 378 -2.06 2.41 23.75
N LYS A 379 -1.55 2.01 22.59
CA LYS A 379 -1.85 0.71 21.98
C LYS A 379 -1.27 -0.47 22.78
N ALA A 380 -0.13 -0.28 23.45
CA ALA A 380 0.48 -1.30 24.30
C ALA A 380 -0.29 -1.53 25.61
N ASN A 381 -0.99 -0.51 26.10
CA ASN A 381 -1.81 -0.64 27.30
C ASN A 381 -3.13 -1.39 27.06
N THR A 382 -3.60 -1.47 25.82
CA THR A 382 -4.85 -2.17 25.47
C THR A 382 -4.65 -3.63 25.09
N LEU A 383 -3.45 -4.01 24.64
CA LEU A 383 -3.15 -5.36 24.14
C LEU A 383 -2.53 -6.26 25.22
N ASN A 384 -2.84 -7.56 25.13
CA ASN A 384 -2.21 -8.61 25.93
C ASN A 384 -0.97 -9.16 25.19
N PHE A 385 0.13 -9.38 25.91
CA PHE A 385 1.41 -9.83 25.36
C PHE A 385 1.96 -11.11 26.02
N SER A 386 1.14 -11.87 26.76
CA SER A 386 1.62 -13.08 27.45
C SER A 386 2.36 -14.05 26.50
N GLU A 387 1.79 -14.30 25.32
CA GLU A 387 2.39 -15.18 24.30
C GLU A 387 3.77 -14.70 23.82
N ILE A 388 3.96 -13.38 23.66
CA ILE A 388 5.22 -12.79 23.20
C ILE A 388 6.25 -12.75 24.34
N ALA A 389 5.79 -12.46 25.57
CA ALA A 389 6.64 -12.47 26.76
C ALA A 389 7.18 -13.88 27.07
N GLU A 390 6.38 -14.93 26.83
CA GLU A 390 6.80 -16.33 26.95
C GLU A 390 7.94 -16.70 26.01
N MET A 391 8.07 -16.02 24.87
CA MET A 391 9.19 -16.23 23.93
C MET A 391 10.52 -15.74 24.50
N LYS A 392 10.52 -14.92 25.57
CA LYS A 392 11.71 -14.37 26.23
C LYS A 392 12.73 -13.78 25.23
N ILE A 393 12.23 -13.05 24.23
CA ILE A 393 13.08 -12.32 23.26
C ILE A 393 13.67 -11.08 23.94
N VAL A 394 12.82 -10.34 24.66
CA VAL A 394 13.20 -9.18 25.46
C VAL A 394 12.63 -9.39 26.87
N TYR A 395 13.44 -9.15 27.89
CA TYR A 395 12.98 -9.19 29.28
C TYR A 395 13.86 -8.32 30.16
N ARG A 396 13.29 -7.89 31.29
CA ARG A 396 14.01 -7.10 32.28
C ARG A 396 14.97 -8.00 33.04
N GLY A 397 16.25 -7.66 32.99
CA GLY A 397 17.23 -8.12 33.96
C GLY A 397 17.07 -7.35 35.27
N GLY A 398 17.98 -7.63 36.19
CA GLY A 398 18.14 -6.85 37.40
C GLY A 398 18.90 -5.55 37.14
N VAL A 399 19.99 -5.33 37.88
CA VAL A 399 20.80 -4.11 37.76
C VAL A 399 22.24 -4.41 37.33
N ASP A 400 22.88 -3.45 36.67
CA ASP A 400 24.31 -3.50 36.38
C ASP A 400 25.15 -3.16 37.63
N SER A 401 26.47 -3.23 37.50
CA SER A 401 27.41 -2.91 38.59
C SER A 401 27.31 -1.46 39.09
N GLU A 402 26.75 -0.57 38.27
CA GLU A 402 26.54 0.85 38.60
C GLU A 402 25.13 1.13 39.14
N GLY A 403 24.29 0.09 39.25
CA GLY A 403 22.93 0.19 39.78
C GLY A 403 21.88 0.61 38.74
N HIS A 404 22.24 0.67 37.45
CA HIS A 404 21.28 0.94 36.39
C HIS A 404 20.49 -0.33 36.05
N PRO A 405 19.18 -0.23 35.80
CA PRO A 405 18.40 -1.38 35.38
C PRO A 405 18.86 -1.89 34.01
N VAL A 406 18.83 -3.20 33.84
CA VAL A 406 19.32 -3.88 32.64
C VAL A 406 18.16 -4.44 31.83
N MET A 407 18.13 -4.16 30.53
CA MET A 407 17.28 -4.87 29.58
C MET A 407 18.07 -5.96 28.87
N VAL A 408 17.54 -7.18 28.82
CA VAL A 408 18.19 -8.29 28.14
C VAL A 408 17.45 -8.62 26.85
N VAL A 409 18.21 -8.79 25.76
CA VAL A 409 17.71 -9.13 24.43
C VAL A 409 18.40 -10.39 23.92
N VAL A 410 17.62 -11.41 23.57
CA VAL A 410 18.10 -12.72 23.11
C VAL A 410 17.90 -12.85 21.60
N GLY A 411 18.99 -12.76 20.84
CA GLY A 411 18.94 -12.80 19.38
C GLY A 411 18.37 -14.10 18.81
N ALA A 412 18.77 -15.26 19.34
CA ALA A 412 18.31 -16.56 18.84
C ALA A 412 16.79 -16.79 18.99
N HIS A 413 16.17 -16.24 20.04
CA HIS A 413 14.73 -16.38 20.24
C HIS A 413 13.91 -15.59 19.23
N PHE A 414 14.45 -14.47 18.73
CA PHE A 414 13.81 -13.69 17.67
C PHE A 414 13.65 -14.51 16.38
N LEU A 415 14.69 -15.28 16.02
CA LEU A 415 14.71 -16.12 14.81
C LEU A 415 13.70 -17.27 14.86
N LEU A 416 13.51 -17.86 16.03
CA LEU A 416 12.73 -19.10 16.17
C LEU A 416 11.22 -18.85 16.39
N ARG A 417 10.80 -17.64 16.79
CA ARG A 417 9.45 -17.43 17.37
C ARG A 417 8.71 -16.15 16.96
N CYS A 418 9.31 -15.23 16.18
CA CYS A 418 8.64 -13.97 15.84
C CYS A 418 7.72 -14.09 14.61
N LEU A 419 6.42 -14.32 14.83
CA LEU A 419 5.41 -14.41 13.76
C LEU A 419 4.77 -13.06 13.39
N ASP A 420 4.73 -12.10 14.33
CA ASP A 420 4.07 -10.79 14.15
C ASP A 420 4.98 -9.64 14.63
N LEU A 421 5.65 -9.00 13.66
CA LEU A 421 6.59 -7.90 13.91
C LEU A 421 5.93 -6.67 14.54
N GLU A 422 4.66 -6.37 14.20
CA GLU A 422 3.96 -5.19 14.73
C GLU A 422 3.62 -5.38 16.21
N ARG A 423 3.10 -6.55 16.59
CA ARG A 423 2.86 -6.85 18.01
C ARG A 423 4.17 -6.91 18.80
N PHE A 424 5.25 -7.41 18.21
CA PHE A 424 6.58 -7.40 18.83
C PHE A 424 7.07 -5.96 19.09
N ILE A 425 6.98 -5.06 18.11
CA ILE A 425 7.37 -3.65 18.29
C ILE A 425 6.58 -3.00 19.43
N ILE A 426 5.28 -3.25 19.52
CA ILE A 426 4.44 -2.69 20.59
C ILE A 426 4.84 -3.27 21.96
N HIS A 427 5.16 -4.57 22.03
CA HIS A 427 5.68 -5.20 23.26
C HIS A 427 7.02 -4.59 23.69
N VAL A 428 7.94 -4.34 22.76
CA VAL A 428 9.22 -3.66 23.04
C VAL A 428 8.99 -2.28 23.66
N VAL A 429 8.08 -1.47 23.10
CA VAL A 429 7.74 -0.16 23.67
C VAL A 429 7.25 -0.29 25.12
N LYS A 430 6.38 -1.27 25.39
CA LYS A 430 5.86 -1.53 26.75
C LYS A 430 6.95 -1.90 27.75
N GLU A 431 7.89 -2.76 27.35
CA GLU A 431 8.95 -3.22 28.24
C GLU A 431 10.00 -2.16 28.50
N PHE A 432 10.31 -1.33 27.50
CA PHE A 432 11.31 -0.28 27.62
C PHE A 432 10.78 0.98 28.32
N GLU A 433 9.47 1.25 28.31
CA GLU A 433 8.87 2.44 28.92
C GLU A 433 9.36 2.76 30.36
N PRO A 434 9.30 1.81 31.32
CA PRO A 434 9.75 2.10 32.69
C PRO A 434 11.27 2.27 32.80
N LEU A 435 12.05 1.76 31.84
CA LEU A 435 13.50 1.85 31.83
C LEU A 435 13.98 3.17 31.23
N ILE A 436 13.32 3.65 30.17
CA ILE A 436 13.71 4.86 29.44
C ILE A 436 13.64 6.11 30.32
N GLN A 437 12.93 6.08 31.45
CA GLN A 437 12.84 7.20 32.39
C GLN A 437 14.12 7.43 33.21
N LYS A 438 15.00 6.42 33.33
CA LYS A 438 16.25 6.45 34.11
C LYS A 438 17.43 5.99 33.25
N PRO A 439 18.68 6.28 33.64
CA PRO A 439 19.82 5.66 32.97
C PRO A 439 19.73 4.14 33.04
N TYR A 440 19.87 3.43 31.92
CA TYR A 440 19.72 1.97 31.82
C TYR A 440 20.73 1.37 30.84
N SER A 441 21.01 0.08 30.99
CA SER A 441 21.96 -0.68 30.16
C SER A 441 21.25 -1.78 29.37
N ILE A 442 21.74 -2.13 28.20
CA ILE A 442 21.20 -3.23 27.37
C ILE A 442 22.23 -4.36 27.29
N VAL A 443 21.81 -5.60 27.48
CA VAL A 443 22.63 -6.80 27.23
C VAL A 443 22.03 -7.57 26.07
N TYR A 444 22.78 -7.74 24.98
CA TYR A 444 22.37 -8.47 23.79
C TYR A 444 23.16 -9.78 23.67
N PHE A 445 22.46 -10.92 23.68
CA PHE A 445 23.05 -12.23 23.44
C PHE A 445 22.95 -12.57 21.95
N HIS A 446 24.08 -12.57 21.26
CA HIS A 446 24.17 -12.95 19.85
C HIS A 446 24.45 -14.46 19.65
N SER A 447 24.54 -15.22 20.74
CA SER A 447 24.80 -16.66 20.69
C SER A 447 23.77 -17.38 19.80
N ALA A 448 24.24 -18.17 18.83
CA ALA A 448 23.43 -19.01 17.95
C ALA A 448 22.52 -18.22 16.98
N ALA A 449 22.70 -16.90 16.88
CA ALA A 449 21.98 -16.03 15.95
C ALA A 449 22.63 -15.94 14.56
N THR A 450 23.55 -16.85 14.23
CA THR A 450 24.34 -16.86 12.98
C THR A 450 23.62 -17.55 11.81
N LEU A 451 22.55 -18.30 12.07
CA LEU A 451 21.71 -18.98 11.08
C LEU A 451 20.51 -18.10 10.67
N GLN A 452 20.74 -17.22 9.68
CA GLN A 452 19.75 -16.46 8.85
C GLN A 452 18.66 -15.57 9.52
N MET A 453 18.33 -14.47 8.80
CA MET A 453 17.34 -13.40 9.08
C MET A 453 17.53 -12.58 10.37
N GLN A 454 18.60 -11.78 10.40
CA GLN A 454 18.74 -10.70 11.39
C GLN A 454 17.64 -9.63 11.19
N PRO A 455 17.17 -8.95 12.27
CA PRO A 455 16.20 -7.87 12.13
C PRO A 455 16.71 -6.82 11.15
N ASP A 456 15.90 -6.52 10.12
CA ASP A 456 16.23 -5.54 9.09
C ASP A 456 16.61 -4.19 9.73
N LEU A 457 17.59 -3.50 9.15
CA LEU A 457 18.05 -2.20 9.61
C LEU A 457 16.89 -1.19 9.71
N GLY A 458 15.88 -1.35 8.84
CA GLY A 458 14.63 -0.59 8.88
C GLY A 458 13.85 -0.79 10.18
N LEU A 459 13.76 -2.03 10.68
CA LEU A 459 13.08 -2.33 11.94
C LEU A 459 13.81 -1.70 13.13
N MET A 460 15.14 -1.80 13.16
CA MET A 460 15.94 -1.18 14.23
C MET A 460 15.82 0.35 14.23
N LYS A 461 15.86 0.98 13.06
CA LYS A 461 15.62 2.42 12.91
C LYS A 461 14.22 2.80 13.41
N ARG A 462 13.20 2.02 13.03
CA ARG A 462 11.81 2.25 13.43
C ARG A 462 11.62 2.14 14.94
N ILE A 463 12.20 1.14 15.60
CA ILE A 463 12.16 1.02 17.07
C ILE A 463 12.83 2.24 17.72
N GLN A 464 14.00 2.67 17.25
CA GLN A 464 14.67 3.86 17.80
C GLN A 464 13.84 5.15 17.62
N GLN A 465 13.16 5.31 16.49
CA GLN A 465 12.26 6.43 16.25
C GLN A 465 11.03 6.39 17.17
N ILE A 466 10.46 5.20 17.39
CA ILE A 466 9.30 5.03 18.27
C ILE A 466 9.69 5.28 19.73
N LEU A 467 10.80 4.73 20.22
CA LEU A 467 11.29 4.95 21.61
C LEU A 467 11.77 6.40 21.84
N GLY A 468 12.07 7.13 20.76
CA GLY A 468 12.37 8.56 20.77
C GLY A 468 13.71 8.93 21.41
N ARG A 469 13.93 10.23 21.59
CA ARG A 469 15.23 10.78 22.08
C ARG A 469 15.53 10.45 23.54
N LYS A 470 14.50 10.26 24.37
CA LYS A 470 14.66 9.89 25.78
C LYS A 470 15.47 8.59 25.93
N HIS A 471 15.17 7.60 25.08
CA HIS A 471 15.89 6.34 25.02
C HIS A 471 17.38 6.55 24.70
N GLN A 472 17.71 7.45 23.78
CA GLN A 472 19.09 7.68 23.32
C GLN A 472 19.95 8.38 24.38
N HIS A 473 19.34 9.33 25.12
CA HIS A 473 20.01 10.08 26.17
C HIS A 473 20.28 9.22 27.39
N ASN A 474 19.27 8.45 27.84
CA ASN A 474 19.33 7.64 29.05
C ASN A 474 19.95 6.25 28.85
N LEU A 475 20.26 5.86 27.61
CA LEU A 475 21.03 4.64 27.38
C LEU A 475 22.48 4.83 27.87
N HIS A 476 22.94 4.02 28.81
CA HIS A 476 24.31 4.04 29.29
C HIS A 476 25.24 3.24 28.37
N ALA A 477 25.01 1.93 28.22
CA ALA A 477 25.81 1.05 27.37
C ALA A 477 24.98 -0.08 26.76
N ILE A 478 25.46 -0.62 25.62
CA ILE A 478 24.93 -1.85 25.00
C ILE A 478 26.04 -2.91 25.02
N TYR A 479 25.92 -3.90 25.90
CA TYR A 479 26.85 -5.03 25.98
C TYR A 479 26.43 -6.13 25.01
N VAL A 480 27.25 -6.39 23.99
CA VAL A 480 27.01 -7.42 22.98
C VAL A 480 27.88 -8.63 23.27
N LEU A 481 27.27 -9.76 23.63
CA LEU A 481 27.95 -11.02 23.90
C LEU A 481 28.08 -11.89 22.63
N HIS A 482 29.28 -12.44 22.42
CA HIS A 482 29.66 -13.28 21.28
C HIS A 482 29.48 -12.57 19.93
N PRO A 483 30.12 -11.41 19.72
CA PRO A 483 29.94 -10.62 18.51
C PRO A 483 30.57 -11.31 17.29
N THR A 484 29.75 -11.58 16.27
CA THR A 484 30.23 -12.09 14.98
C THR A 484 30.75 -10.96 14.10
N PHE A 485 31.58 -11.29 13.10
CA PHE A 485 32.03 -10.32 12.09
C PHE A 485 30.85 -9.66 11.35
N GLY A 486 29.81 -10.45 11.06
CA GLY A 486 28.57 -9.94 10.44
C GLY A 486 27.86 -8.90 11.32
N LEU A 487 27.70 -9.18 12.62
CA LEU A 487 27.10 -8.24 13.55
C LEU A 487 27.93 -6.95 13.71
N LYS A 488 29.25 -7.05 13.80
CA LYS A 488 30.14 -5.88 13.87
C LYS A 488 30.01 -5.01 12.62
N SER A 489 29.91 -5.64 11.45
CA SER A 489 29.69 -4.95 10.16
C SER A 489 28.31 -4.30 10.09
N ALA A 490 27.26 -4.95 10.59
CA ALA A 490 25.91 -4.39 10.66
C ALA A 490 25.83 -3.17 11.60
N VAL A 491 26.47 -3.24 12.78
CA VAL A 491 26.56 -2.11 13.72
C VAL A 491 27.32 -0.94 13.10
N LEU A 492 28.41 -1.20 12.36
CA LEU A 492 29.14 -0.18 11.61
C LEU A 492 28.23 0.49 10.55
N GLY A 493 27.45 -0.31 9.82
CA GLY A 493 26.45 0.22 8.88
C GLY A 493 25.40 1.10 9.57
N LEU A 494 24.92 0.69 10.75
CA LEU A 494 23.98 1.48 11.55
C LEU A 494 24.61 2.77 12.08
N GLN A 495 25.90 2.79 12.42
CA GLN A 495 26.60 4.01 12.82
C GLN A 495 26.70 5.04 11.69
N LEU A 496 26.76 4.58 10.43
CA LEU A 496 26.85 5.44 9.24
C LEU A 496 25.47 5.91 8.76
N CYS A 497 24.45 5.06 8.85
CA CYS A 497 23.12 5.32 8.28
C CYS A 497 22.07 5.78 9.30
N VAL A 498 22.27 5.48 10.59
CA VAL A 498 21.31 5.74 11.69
C VAL A 498 22.05 6.51 12.80
N ASN A 499 21.31 7.28 13.59
CA ASN A 499 21.86 8.24 14.56
C ASN A 499 23.06 7.68 15.36
N ASN A 500 24.22 8.33 15.22
CA ASN A 500 25.50 7.82 15.67
C ASN A 500 25.66 7.80 17.22
N VAL A 501 24.75 8.44 17.95
CA VAL A 501 24.84 8.58 19.41
C VAL A 501 24.64 7.24 20.14
N VAL A 502 23.70 6.41 19.69
CA VAL A 502 23.36 5.14 20.36
C VAL A 502 24.42 4.08 20.09
N TRP A 503 24.80 3.92 18.82
CA TRP A 503 25.67 2.82 18.38
C TRP A 503 27.14 3.02 18.75
N LYS A 504 27.55 4.22 19.20
CA LYS A 504 28.85 4.46 19.84
C LYS A 504 28.95 3.88 21.25
N LYS A 505 27.82 3.61 21.92
CA LYS A 505 27.77 3.06 23.28
C LYS A 505 27.83 1.52 23.31
N VAL A 506 28.12 0.89 22.17
CA VAL A 506 28.21 -0.57 22.04
C VAL A 506 29.57 -1.06 22.56
N VAL A 507 29.53 -2.00 23.51
CA VAL A 507 30.69 -2.69 24.06
C VAL A 507 30.62 -4.15 23.67
N TYR A 508 31.62 -4.60 22.92
CA TYR A 508 31.73 -5.98 22.46
C TYR A 508 32.39 -6.85 23.54
N VAL A 509 31.74 -7.96 23.87
CA VAL A 509 32.18 -8.89 24.91
C VAL A 509 32.29 -10.29 24.32
N ASP A 510 33.50 -10.84 24.29
CA ASP A 510 33.74 -12.13 23.65
C ASP A 510 33.49 -13.32 24.58
N ARG A 511 33.57 -13.13 25.92
CA ARG A 511 33.38 -14.18 26.93
C ARG A 511 32.31 -13.84 27.95
N LEU A 512 31.55 -14.83 28.39
CA LEU A 512 30.53 -14.63 29.44
C LEU A 512 31.12 -14.09 30.75
N LEU A 513 32.32 -14.55 31.12
CA LEU A 513 33.00 -14.10 32.34
C LEU A 513 33.34 -12.60 32.33
N GLN A 514 33.55 -12.02 31.14
CA GLN A 514 33.82 -10.59 31.00
C GLN A 514 32.52 -9.77 31.16
N LEU A 515 31.39 -10.30 30.70
CA LEU A 515 30.08 -9.67 30.89
C LEU A 515 29.76 -9.52 32.38
N PHE A 516 30.12 -10.52 33.20
CA PHE A 516 29.90 -10.50 34.65
C PHE A 516 30.67 -9.42 35.40
N ARG A 517 31.65 -8.75 34.76
CA ARG A 517 32.31 -7.57 35.34
C ARG A 517 31.40 -6.34 35.29
N TYR A 518 30.49 -6.29 34.33
CA TYR A 518 29.56 -5.17 34.11
C TYR A 518 28.19 -5.46 34.70
N VAL A 519 27.69 -6.70 34.59
CA VAL A 519 26.38 -7.09 35.12
C VAL A 519 26.52 -8.37 35.95
N PRO A 520 26.26 -8.34 37.27
CA PRO A 520 26.37 -9.51 38.12
C PRO A 520 25.49 -10.67 37.61
N ARG A 521 25.99 -11.90 37.74
CA ARG A 521 25.31 -13.10 37.22
C ARG A 521 23.92 -13.29 37.84
N GLU A 522 23.77 -12.96 39.12
CA GLU A 522 22.53 -13.13 39.88
C GLU A 522 21.38 -12.28 39.34
N GLN A 523 21.73 -11.22 38.59
CA GLN A 523 20.79 -10.27 38.00
C GLN A 523 20.32 -10.71 36.60
N LEU A 524 20.89 -11.78 36.03
CA LEU A 524 20.63 -12.21 34.65
C LEU A 524 20.15 -13.67 34.59
N THR A 525 19.02 -13.89 33.93
CA THR A 525 18.52 -15.23 33.59
C THR A 525 19.04 -15.65 32.22
N ILE A 526 20.21 -16.28 32.17
CA ILE A 526 20.89 -16.60 30.91
C ILE A 526 20.41 -17.96 30.36
N PRO A 527 19.96 -18.05 29.09
CA PRO A 527 19.58 -19.34 28.49
C PRO A 527 20.74 -20.33 28.36
N ASP A 528 20.45 -21.64 28.45
CA ASP A 528 21.47 -22.70 28.45
C ASP A 528 22.33 -22.74 27.17
N PHE A 529 21.73 -22.46 26.01
CA PHE A 529 22.45 -22.46 24.74
C PHE A 529 23.53 -21.37 24.67
N VAL A 530 23.39 -20.27 25.43
CA VAL A 530 24.40 -19.20 25.50
C VAL A 530 25.67 -19.72 26.17
N PHE A 531 25.51 -20.47 27.26
CA PHE A 531 26.63 -21.10 27.96
C PHE A 531 27.31 -22.16 27.09
N GLN A 532 26.53 -22.98 26.39
CA GLN A 532 27.07 -23.99 25.48
C GLN A 532 27.90 -23.33 24.36
N HIS A 533 27.40 -22.24 23.79
CA HIS A 533 28.12 -21.53 22.74
C HIS A 533 29.40 -20.83 23.25
N ASP A 534 29.39 -20.25 24.46
CA ASP A 534 30.59 -19.69 25.08
C ASP A 534 31.67 -20.78 25.24
N LEU A 535 31.27 -21.99 25.66
CA LEU A 535 32.18 -23.14 25.76
C LEU A 535 32.70 -23.59 24.39
N GLU A 536 31.87 -23.62 23.36
CA GLU A 536 32.26 -24.01 22.01
C GLU A 536 33.25 -23.01 21.37
N VAL A 537 33.03 -21.70 21.55
CA VAL A 537 33.85 -20.65 20.93
C VAL A 537 35.11 -20.35 21.75
N ASN A 538 34.99 -20.33 23.08
CA ASN A 538 36.05 -19.87 23.97
C ASN A 538 36.73 -20.98 24.80
N GLY A 539 36.16 -22.20 24.84
CA GLY A 539 36.66 -23.32 25.63
C GLY A 539 37.92 -23.99 25.10
N GLY A 540 38.42 -23.60 23.93
CA GLY A 540 39.57 -24.23 23.26
C GLY A 540 40.96 -23.75 23.65
N LYS A 541 41.13 -22.86 24.63
CA LYS A 541 42.46 -22.42 25.09
C LYS A 541 42.53 -22.32 26.62
N GLY A 542 42.99 -23.41 27.25
CA GLY A 542 43.56 -23.47 28.60
C GLY A 542 42.68 -22.94 29.76
N LEU A 543 42.24 -23.86 30.62
CA LEU A 543 41.37 -23.68 31.80
C LEU A 543 39.88 -23.48 31.43
N ILE A 544 39.12 -24.57 31.53
CA ILE A 544 37.66 -24.53 31.49
C ILE A 544 37.20 -24.16 32.90
N VAL A 545 36.85 -22.89 33.08
CA VAL A 545 36.05 -22.47 34.23
C VAL A 545 34.61 -22.68 33.82
N ASP A 546 33.91 -23.64 34.44
CA ASP A 546 32.48 -23.78 34.23
C ASP A 546 31.81 -22.48 34.73
N PRO A 547 31.19 -21.66 33.88
CA PRO A 547 30.57 -20.42 34.33
C PRO A 547 29.41 -20.67 35.31
N ARG A 548 28.92 -21.91 35.46
CA ARG A 548 27.90 -22.30 36.43
C ARG A 548 28.46 -22.53 37.84
N THR A 549 29.72 -22.97 37.98
CA THR A 549 30.36 -23.32 39.26
C THR A 549 31.75 -22.68 39.36
N LYS A 550 32.17 -22.15 40.53
CA LYS A 550 33.54 -21.59 40.70
C LYS A 550 34.68 -22.62 40.53
N TYR A 551 34.39 -23.83 40.06
CA TYR A 551 35.34 -24.92 39.92
C TYR A 551 36.00 -24.92 38.55
N VAL A 552 37.33 -24.99 38.61
CA VAL A 552 38.23 -25.06 37.46
C VAL A 552 38.41 -26.53 37.11
N TYR A 553 38.05 -26.94 35.90
CA TYR A 553 38.37 -28.26 35.38
C TYR A 553 39.53 -28.16 34.38
N GLN A 554 40.56 -28.96 34.60
CA GLN A 554 41.54 -29.30 33.56
C GLN A 554 41.04 -30.57 32.86
N ARG A 555 40.79 -30.50 31.55
CA ARG A 555 40.69 -31.70 30.72
C ARG A 555 42.10 -32.12 30.29
N PRO A 556 42.39 -33.42 30.21
CA PRO A 556 43.65 -33.94 29.68
C PRO A 556 43.86 -33.56 28.21
#